data_AF-A0A7X3SJS2-F1
#
_entry.id   AF-A0A7X3SJS2-F1
#
_cell.length_a   1.000
_cell.length_b   1.000
_cell.length_c   1.000
_cell.angle_alpha   90.00
_cell.angle_beta   90.00
_cell.angle_gamma   90.00
#
_symmetry.space_group_name_H-M   'P 1'
#
loop_
_entity.id
_entity.type
_entity.pdbx_description
1 polymer ?
#
loop_
_entity_poly.entity_id
_entity_poly.type
_entity_poly.pdbx_seq_one_letter_code
_entity_poly.pdbx_strand_id
1 'polypeptide(L)'
;MEKIKGIDVSKWQGAIDWAKVAGDGVKFAMIRLGYGGKNGAACGVDNFYQKNVEGALANGIAVGCYFYSYALNVEGAKKEAAFAIQQLARYKGRILYPIAFDIEDKTQAGLGKKTLTDMVTAFCSALEAAGYYASFYCNADWARNRLDMQALARFDFWLAQWTASPTYTGHAFNMWQSSSKGRVAGISGDVDMDTAFVDYEAEIKKNKLNGYTGSTAAPGKQEGGNMSDRQKFVNTAASFIGCKEADGSHRQIIDIYNGHKPLARGYAVKYTDAWCATFVSAMAIKCGLTDIIPTECGCGQMIQLFQKLGAWQENDAHTPQPGDVIFYDWDDSGAGDNTGWPDHVGIVESVSGSTMKVIEGNMSDAVGRRTMQVNGRYIRGYGLPKFKGGAASSGNTGSKPAGSTGKKTVAQLADEVLAGKWGNGPDRKSRLTAAGYDYDAVQSAVNAKLSGQKAKKSNTEIAKEVIAGKWGNGADRRKRLEAAGYNYAAVQQIVNKLI
;
A
#
# COMPACT_ATOMS: atom_id res chain seq x y z
N MET A 1 0.65 -34.67 -5.41
CA MET A 1 0.58 -33.25 -4.98
C MET A 1 1.99 -32.78 -4.75
N GLU A 2 2.32 -31.60 -5.26
CA GLU A 2 3.62 -30.98 -5.03
C GLU A 2 3.78 -30.71 -3.53
N LYS A 3 4.95 -31.06 -2.98
CA LYS A 3 5.28 -30.77 -1.58
C LYS A 3 6.05 -29.46 -1.55
N ILE A 4 5.42 -28.41 -1.03
CA ILE A 4 6.02 -27.09 -0.95
C ILE A 4 6.58 -26.90 0.45
N LYS A 5 7.89 -26.63 0.57
CA LYS A 5 8.57 -26.41 1.86
C LYS A 5 8.19 -25.03 2.43
N GLY A 6 7.71 -25.01 3.67
CA GLY A 6 7.42 -23.78 4.40
C GLY A 6 7.86 -23.84 5.85
N ILE A 7 7.62 -22.74 6.54
CA ILE A 7 7.80 -22.59 7.99
C ILE A 7 6.65 -21.78 8.56
N ASP A 8 6.48 -21.80 9.88
CA ASP A 8 5.69 -20.82 10.59
C ASP A 8 6.52 -20.13 11.68
N VAL A 9 6.30 -18.82 11.82
CA VAL A 9 7.15 -17.96 12.65
C VAL A 9 6.34 -16.90 13.38
N SER A 10 6.89 -16.44 14.49
CA SER A 10 6.33 -15.38 15.34
C SER A 10 7.45 -14.58 16.00
N LYS A 11 7.14 -13.77 17.02
CA LYS A 11 8.16 -13.13 17.87
C LYS A 11 9.20 -14.11 18.45
N TRP A 12 8.87 -15.39 18.59
CA TRP A 12 9.74 -16.38 19.24
C TRP A 12 11.01 -16.68 18.46
N GLN A 13 11.00 -16.50 17.13
CA GLN A 13 12.18 -16.66 16.28
C GLN A 13 13.08 -15.40 16.26
N GLY A 14 12.63 -14.29 16.87
CA GLY A 14 13.39 -13.05 16.93
C GLY A 14 13.70 -12.48 15.55
N ALA A 15 14.91 -11.92 15.39
CA ALA A 15 15.34 -11.37 14.09
C ALA A 15 15.70 -12.50 13.11
N ILE A 16 15.03 -12.52 11.97
CA ILE A 16 15.22 -13.51 10.91
C ILE A 16 15.98 -12.90 9.73
N ASP A 17 16.99 -13.61 9.23
CA ASP A 17 17.67 -13.33 7.96
C ASP A 17 16.92 -14.05 6.83
N TRP A 18 15.93 -13.35 6.25
CA TRP A 18 15.03 -13.91 5.25
C TRP A 18 15.69 -14.28 3.92
N ALA A 19 16.85 -13.70 3.60
CA ALA A 19 17.61 -14.07 2.42
C ALA A 19 18.20 -15.47 2.57
N LYS A 20 18.73 -15.79 3.77
CA LYS A 20 19.20 -17.15 4.09
C LYS A 20 18.04 -18.14 4.17
N VAL A 21 16.89 -17.75 4.69
CA VAL A 21 15.68 -18.59 4.71
C VAL A 21 15.25 -18.97 3.29
N ALA A 22 15.22 -18.01 2.37
CA ALA A 22 14.93 -18.25 0.95
C ALA A 22 16.00 -19.14 0.30
N GLY A 23 17.28 -18.89 0.62
CA GLY A 23 18.42 -19.72 0.17
C GLY A 23 18.36 -21.17 0.65
N ASP A 24 17.73 -21.41 1.80
CA ASP A 24 17.45 -22.76 2.34
C ASP A 24 16.18 -23.38 1.72
N GLY A 25 15.66 -22.81 0.64
CA GLY A 25 14.57 -23.38 -0.16
C GLY A 25 13.18 -23.27 0.46
N VAL A 26 12.99 -22.48 1.52
CA VAL A 26 11.66 -22.14 2.04
C VAL A 26 10.90 -21.33 0.98
N LYS A 27 9.65 -21.72 0.69
CA LYS A 27 8.80 -21.12 -0.35
C LYS A 27 7.63 -20.34 0.21
N PHE A 28 7.17 -20.68 1.42
CA PHE A 28 6.17 -19.90 2.13
C PHE A 28 6.47 -19.78 3.62
N ALA A 29 5.88 -18.77 4.24
CA ALA A 29 5.87 -18.61 5.69
C ALA A 29 4.44 -18.31 6.20
N MET A 30 3.97 -19.07 7.17
CA MET A 30 2.77 -18.74 7.96
C MET A 30 3.20 -17.86 9.14
N ILE A 31 2.84 -16.58 9.12
CA ILE A 31 3.36 -15.61 10.09
C ILE A 31 2.31 -15.29 11.14
N ARG A 32 2.66 -15.34 12.43
CA ARG A 32 1.73 -14.95 13.49
C ARG A 32 1.39 -13.48 13.34
N LEU A 33 0.13 -13.21 13.04
CA LEU A 33 -0.40 -11.86 12.95
C LEU A 33 -0.60 -11.25 14.32
N GLY A 34 -1.14 -12.05 15.23
CA GLY A 34 -1.54 -11.60 16.54
C GLY A 34 -2.15 -12.73 17.34
N TYR A 35 -2.75 -12.35 18.46
CA TYR A 35 -3.32 -13.27 19.40
C TYR A 35 -4.53 -12.65 20.10
N GLY A 36 -5.45 -13.50 20.52
CA GLY A 36 -6.61 -13.14 21.31
C GLY A 36 -6.27 -12.53 22.67
N GLY A 37 -7.28 -12.00 23.34
CA GLY A 37 -7.13 -11.51 24.70
C GLY A 37 -7.36 -12.58 25.75
N LYS A 38 -6.29 -13.01 26.44
CA LYS A 38 -6.44 -13.96 27.56
C LYS A 38 -7.17 -13.31 28.73
N ASN A 39 -8.10 -14.04 29.37
CA ASN A 39 -8.85 -13.59 30.56
C ASN A 39 -9.56 -12.23 30.38
N GLY A 40 -10.06 -11.95 29.17
CA GLY A 40 -10.78 -10.70 28.88
C GLY A 40 -9.89 -9.50 28.54
N ALA A 41 -8.58 -9.70 28.36
CA ALA A 41 -7.70 -8.69 27.79
C ALA A 41 -8.10 -8.31 26.34
N ALA A 42 -7.53 -7.24 25.81
CA ALA A 42 -7.65 -6.91 24.39
C ALA A 42 -6.79 -7.86 23.52
N CYS A 43 -7.14 -8.00 22.25
CA CYS A 43 -6.29 -8.67 21.26
C CYS A 43 -4.95 -7.93 21.11
N GLY A 44 -3.89 -8.68 20.85
CA GLY A 44 -2.54 -8.14 20.62
C GLY A 44 -2.05 -8.44 19.20
N VAL A 45 -1.19 -7.55 18.69
CA VAL A 45 -0.41 -7.80 17.47
C VAL A 45 0.90 -8.48 17.87
N ASP A 46 1.38 -9.44 17.08
CA ASP A 46 2.73 -9.98 17.29
C ASP A 46 3.77 -8.90 16.94
N ASN A 47 4.69 -8.60 17.85
CA ASN A 47 5.66 -7.52 17.67
C ASN A 47 6.60 -7.72 16.46
N PHE A 48 6.72 -8.94 15.93
CA PHE A 48 7.49 -9.24 14.73
C PHE A 48 6.62 -9.39 13.47
N TYR A 49 5.30 -9.33 13.58
CA TYR A 49 4.37 -9.54 12.46
C TYR A 49 4.79 -8.76 11.20
N GLN A 50 4.86 -7.44 11.31
CA GLN A 50 5.20 -6.57 10.17
C GLN A 50 6.59 -6.88 9.60
N LYS A 51 7.59 -7.01 10.48
CA LYS A 51 8.98 -7.28 10.08
C LYS A 51 9.10 -8.62 9.34
N ASN A 52 8.37 -9.63 9.81
CA ASN A 52 8.37 -10.96 9.19
C ASN A 52 7.63 -10.95 7.86
N VAL A 53 6.46 -10.31 7.76
CA VAL A 53 5.72 -10.23 6.49
C VAL A 53 6.54 -9.49 5.43
N GLU A 54 7.12 -8.35 5.79
CA GLU A 54 7.92 -7.56 4.86
C GLU A 54 9.20 -8.28 4.46
N GLY A 55 9.89 -8.92 5.41
CA GLY A 55 11.10 -9.68 5.16
C GLY A 55 10.89 -10.90 4.26
N ALA A 56 9.84 -11.68 4.51
CA ALA A 56 9.49 -12.84 3.68
C ALA A 56 9.12 -12.40 2.25
N LEU A 57 8.20 -11.43 2.11
CA LEU A 57 7.77 -10.93 0.79
C LEU A 57 8.93 -10.34 -0.01
N ALA A 58 9.86 -9.62 0.65
CA ALA A 58 11.03 -9.04 0.00
C ALA A 58 12.02 -10.09 -0.54
N ASN A 59 11.96 -11.33 -0.04
CA ASN A 59 12.83 -12.43 -0.45
C ASN A 59 12.09 -13.49 -1.28
N GLY A 60 10.93 -13.14 -1.85
CA GLY A 60 10.16 -14.02 -2.73
C GLY A 60 9.53 -15.23 -2.01
N ILE A 61 9.39 -15.16 -0.68
CA ILE A 61 8.69 -16.16 0.10
C ILE A 61 7.23 -15.74 0.20
N ALA A 62 6.32 -16.62 -0.24
CA ALA A 62 4.89 -16.36 -0.16
C ALA A 62 4.44 -16.31 1.32
N VAL A 63 3.52 -15.42 1.64
CA VAL A 63 3.10 -15.21 3.03
C VAL A 63 1.66 -15.61 3.22
N GLY A 64 1.42 -16.40 4.28
CA GLY A 64 0.14 -16.59 4.94
C GLY A 64 0.23 -16.05 6.36
N CYS A 65 -0.89 -16.01 7.07
CA CYS A 65 -0.91 -15.51 8.45
C CYS A 65 -1.69 -16.45 9.35
N TYR A 66 -1.40 -16.44 10.65
CA TYR A 66 -2.24 -17.11 11.63
C TYR A 66 -2.53 -16.22 12.83
N PHE A 67 -3.66 -16.49 13.48
CA PHE A 67 -4.12 -15.78 14.66
C PHE A 67 -4.36 -16.75 15.82
N TYR A 68 -3.53 -16.65 16.86
CA TYR A 68 -3.63 -17.51 18.04
C TYR A 68 -4.86 -17.14 18.87
N SER A 69 -5.82 -18.05 18.98
CA SER A 69 -7.09 -17.74 19.62
C SER A 69 -7.04 -17.91 21.14
N TYR A 70 -7.65 -16.95 21.85
CA TYR A 70 -8.02 -17.09 23.27
C TYR A 70 -9.55 -17.03 23.47
N ALA A 71 -10.33 -16.99 22.39
CA ALA A 71 -11.78 -16.91 22.45
C ALA A 71 -12.36 -18.13 23.20
N LEU A 72 -13.40 -17.90 24.00
CA LEU A 72 -14.10 -18.97 24.75
C LEU A 72 -15.52 -19.23 24.24
N ASN A 73 -15.92 -18.52 23.19
CA ASN A 73 -17.23 -18.64 22.54
C ASN A 73 -17.19 -17.99 21.15
N VAL A 74 -18.26 -18.19 20.40
CA VAL A 74 -18.43 -17.67 19.02
C VAL A 74 -18.26 -16.15 18.95
N GLU A 75 -18.75 -15.41 19.94
CA GLU A 75 -18.66 -13.95 19.95
C GLU A 75 -17.22 -13.47 20.15
N GLY A 76 -16.45 -14.16 20.99
CA GLY A 76 -15.01 -13.97 21.12
C GLY A 76 -14.28 -14.21 19.79
N ALA A 77 -14.61 -15.31 19.10
CA ALA A 77 -13.99 -15.65 17.82
C ALA A 77 -14.29 -14.57 16.75
N LYS A 78 -15.51 -14.01 16.72
CA LYS A 78 -15.84 -12.88 15.83
C LYS A 78 -15.04 -11.61 16.14
N LYS A 79 -14.83 -11.30 17.42
CA LYS A 79 -14.00 -10.15 17.84
C LYS A 79 -12.55 -10.32 17.42
N GLU A 80 -12.00 -11.52 17.60
CA GLU A 80 -10.66 -11.87 17.13
C GLU A 80 -10.55 -11.78 15.60
N ALA A 81 -11.56 -12.26 14.86
CA ALA A 81 -11.59 -12.15 13.40
C ALA A 81 -11.61 -10.70 12.92
N ALA A 82 -12.45 -9.84 13.53
CA ALA A 82 -12.50 -8.42 13.20
C ALA A 82 -11.15 -7.73 13.44
N PHE A 83 -10.48 -8.06 14.55
CA PHE A 83 -9.14 -7.57 14.83
C PHE A 83 -8.11 -8.06 13.80
N ALA A 84 -8.11 -9.35 13.47
CA ALA A 84 -7.22 -9.91 12.45
C ALA A 84 -7.41 -9.23 11.09
N ILE A 85 -8.66 -9.07 10.64
CA ILE A 85 -9.03 -8.39 9.39
C ILE A 85 -8.50 -6.94 9.35
N GLN A 86 -8.58 -6.22 10.47
CA GLN A 86 -8.05 -4.86 10.59
C GLN A 86 -6.54 -4.82 10.35
N GLN A 87 -5.77 -5.75 10.93
CA GLN A 87 -4.31 -5.77 10.74
C GLN A 87 -3.91 -6.23 9.34
N LEU A 88 -4.67 -7.17 8.75
CA LEU A 88 -4.44 -7.68 7.39
C LEU A 88 -4.66 -6.62 6.31
N ALA A 89 -5.50 -5.61 6.58
CA ALA A 89 -5.88 -4.60 5.58
C ALA A 89 -4.67 -3.93 4.90
N ARG A 90 -3.55 -3.75 5.61
CA ARG A 90 -2.32 -3.14 5.08
C ARG A 90 -1.55 -4.03 4.09
N TYR A 91 -1.83 -5.32 4.07
CA TYR A 91 -1.22 -6.30 3.18
C TYR A 91 -2.24 -6.92 2.20
N LYS A 92 -3.44 -6.34 2.11
CA LYS A 92 -4.46 -6.79 1.17
C LYS A 92 -3.91 -6.77 -0.27
N GLY A 93 -4.07 -7.89 -0.97
CA GLY A 93 -3.51 -8.15 -2.30
C GLY A 93 -2.07 -8.66 -2.34
N ARG A 94 -1.38 -8.74 -1.19
CA ARG A 94 0.03 -9.20 -1.10
C ARG A 94 0.20 -10.53 -0.36
N ILE A 95 -0.78 -10.93 0.45
CA ILE A 95 -0.81 -12.21 1.15
C ILE A 95 -1.33 -13.28 0.18
N LEU A 96 -0.51 -14.27 -0.13
CA LEU A 96 -0.77 -15.27 -1.18
C LEU A 96 -0.85 -16.70 -0.63
N TYR A 97 -0.95 -16.84 0.70
CA TYR A 97 -1.31 -18.06 1.42
C TYR A 97 -2.50 -17.80 2.36
N PRO A 98 -3.10 -18.83 2.97
CA PRO A 98 -4.29 -18.68 3.80
C PRO A 98 -4.08 -17.84 5.06
N ILE A 99 -5.20 -17.39 5.64
CA ILE A 99 -5.26 -16.84 6.99
C ILE A 99 -5.86 -17.92 7.91
N ALA A 100 -5.05 -18.44 8.83
CA ALA A 100 -5.43 -19.52 9.72
C ALA A 100 -5.99 -19.02 11.05
N PHE A 101 -7.12 -19.58 11.47
CA PHE A 101 -7.54 -19.56 12.87
C PHE A 101 -6.80 -20.65 13.64
N ASP A 102 -5.94 -20.27 14.58
CA ASP A 102 -5.17 -21.20 15.40
C ASP A 102 -5.92 -21.49 16.70
N ILE A 103 -6.49 -22.71 16.77
CA ILE A 103 -7.35 -23.18 17.86
C ILE A 103 -6.68 -24.34 18.62
N GLU A 104 -5.99 -24.00 19.70
CA GLU A 104 -5.24 -24.99 20.48
C GLU A 104 -5.12 -24.70 21.97
N ASP A 105 -5.58 -23.54 22.44
CA ASP A 105 -5.33 -23.14 23.82
C ASP A 105 -6.05 -24.09 24.81
N LYS A 106 -5.35 -24.47 25.87
CA LYS A 106 -5.89 -25.39 26.88
C LYS A 106 -7.17 -24.89 27.53
N THR A 107 -7.42 -23.58 27.62
CA THR A 107 -8.66 -23.04 28.19
C THR A 107 -9.88 -23.32 27.34
N GLN A 108 -9.69 -23.64 26.06
CA GLN A 108 -10.76 -23.97 25.13
C GLN A 108 -11.11 -25.47 25.15
N ALA A 109 -10.25 -26.33 25.69
CA ALA A 109 -10.38 -27.80 25.65
C ALA A 109 -11.73 -28.34 26.15
N GLY A 110 -12.35 -27.66 27.12
CA GLY A 110 -13.61 -28.05 27.76
C GLY A 110 -14.88 -27.43 27.16
N LEU A 111 -14.80 -26.61 26.12
CA LEU A 111 -15.95 -25.87 25.58
C LEU A 111 -16.96 -26.74 24.82
N GLY A 112 -16.59 -27.98 24.50
CA GLY A 112 -17.40 -28.93 23.77
C GLY A 112 -17.25 -28.81 22.25
N LYS A 113 -17.39 -29.95 21.56
CA LYS A 113 -17.12 -30.10 20.13
C LYS A 113 -17.88 -29.10 19.25
N LYS A 114 -19.18 -28.92 19.54
CA LYS A 114 -20.03 -28.00 18.79
C LYS A 114 -19.55 -26.54 18.92
N THR A 115 -19.27 -26.08 20.15
CA THR A 115 -18.81 -24.71 20.40
C THR A 115 -17.50 -24.41 19.69
N LEU A 116 -16.54 -25.32 19.76
CA LEU A 116 -15.24 -25.16 19.09
C LEU A 116 -15.40 -25.12 17.57
N THR A 117 -16.23 -25.99 17.00
CA THR A 117 -16.57 -26.00 15.57
C THR A 117 -17.24 -24.70 15.13
N ASP A 118 -18.20 -24.19 15.92
CA ASP A 118 -18.89 -22.93 15.64
C ASP A 118 -17.93 -21.73 15.72
N MET A 119 -16.94 -21.75 16.63
CA MET A 119 -15.91 -20.72 16.73
C MET A 119 -15.01 -20.67 15.49
N VAL A 120 -14.50 -21.84 15.05
CA VAL A 120 -13.72 -21.93 13.80
C VAL A 120 -14.55 -21.41 12.63
N THR A 121 -15.80 -21.87 12.52
CA THR A 121 -16.72 -21.45 11.46
C THR A 121 -16.93 -19.94 11.47
N ALA A 122 -17.15 -19.34 12.64
CA ALA A 122 -17.38 -17.90 12.75
C ALA A 122 -16.15 -17.07 12.35
N PHE A 123 -14.96 -17.46 12.79
CA PHE A 123 -13.73 -16.75 12.45
C PHE A 123 -13.43 -16.84 10.95
N CYS A 124 -13.45 -18.06 10.40
CA CYS A 124 -13.15 -18.30 9.00
C CYS A 124 -14.19 -17.68 8.06
N SER A 125 -15.49 -17.73 8.41
CA SER A 125 -16.54 -17.07 7.61
C SER A 125 -16.38 -15.55 7.57
N ALA A 126 -15.92 -14.94 8.68
CA ALA A 126 -15.67 -13.51 8.73
C ALA A 126 -14.49 -13.11 7.83
N LEU A 127 -13.43 -13.93 7.78
CA LEU A 127 -12.31 -13.74 6.85
C LEU A 127 -12.75 -13.82 5.39
N GLU A 128 -13.52 -14.84 5.03
CA GLU A 128 -14.06 -15.01 3.67
C GLU A 128 -14.95 -13.83 3.27
N ALA A 129 -15.83 -13.38 4.16
CA ALA A 129 -16.67 -12.20 3.93
C ALA A 129 -15.85 -10.91 3.72
N ALA A 130 -14.66 -10.82 4.32
CA ALA A 130 -13.72 -9.72 4.11
C ALA A 130 -12.84 -9.90 2.84
N GLY A 131 -13.02 -11.00 2.12
CA GLY A 131 -12.31 -11.34 0.88
C GLY A 131 -10.97 -12.04 1.09
N TYR A 132 -10.75 -12.68 2.24
CA TYR A 132 -9.57 -13.49 2.52
C TYR A 132 -9.84 -14.99 2.38
N TYR A 133 -8.81 -15.74 1.99
CA TYR A 133 -8.78 -17.19 1.96
C TYR A 133 -8.58 -17.70 3.38
N ALA A 134 -9.61 -18.32 3.95
CA ALA A 134 -9.59 -18.79 5.32
C ALA A 134 -9.09 -20.24 5.43
N SER A 135 -8.33 -20.53 6.48
CA SER A 135 -7.99 -21.88 6.93
C SER A 135 -8.09 -21.97 8.45
N PHE A 136 -7.90 -23.16 9.00
CA PHE A 136 -7.74 -23.34 10.45
C PHE A 136 -6.60 -24.29 10.76
N TYR A 137 -6.00 -24.09 11.92
CA TYR A 137 -4.92 -24.88 12.45
C TYR A 137 -5.32 -25.55 13.75
N CYS A 138 -5.01 -26.85 13.86
CA CYS A 138 -4.97 -27.54 15.15
C CYS A 138 -4.15 -28.83 15.01
N ASN A 139 -3.77 -29.41 16.15
CA ASN A 139 -3.07 -30.69 16.15
C ASN A 139 -4.02 -31.89 15.92
N ALA A 140 -3.43 -33.04 15.62
CA ALA A 140 -4.18 -34.27 15.33
C ALA A 140 -5.10 -34.74 16.47
N ASP A 141 -4.82 -34.41 17.74
CA ASP A 141 -5.70 -34.75 18.87
C ASP A 141 -6.98 -33.89 18.85
N TRP A 142 -6.81 -32.58 18.70
CA TRP A 142 -7.92 -31.63 18.55
C TRP A 142 -8.82 -31.98 17.38
N ALA A 143 -8.23 -32.30 16.22
CA ALA A 143 -8.98 -32.68 15.03
C ALA A 143 -9.81 -33.97 15.22
N ARG A 144 -9.34 -34.95 16.01
CA ARG A 144 -10.10 -36.19 16.29
C ARG A 144 -11.19 -35.95 17.33
N ASN A 145 -10.85 -35.22 18.38
CA ASN A 145 -11.59 -35.28 19.64
C ASN A 145 -12.43 -34.04 19.91
N ARG A 146 -12.06 -32.88 19.33
CA ARG A 146 -12.61 -31.58 19.71
C ARG A 146 -13.31 -30.81 18.60
N LEU A 147 -13.13 -31.19 17.34
CA LEU A 147 -13.78 -30.55 16.21
C LEU A 147 -14.68 -31.54 15.45
N ASP A 148 -15.74 -31.01 14.83
CA ASP A 148 -16.47 -31.70 13.77
C ASP A 148 -15.82 -31.35 12.44
N MET A 149 -14.88 -32.19 12.00
CA MET A 149 -14.12 -31.97 10.78
C MET A 149 -14.98 -32.00 9.52
N GLN A 150 -16.10 -32.73 9.53
CA GLN A 150 -17.01 -32.77 8.39
C GLN A 150 -17.74 -31.43 8.23
N ALA A 151 -18.14 -30.80 9.33
CA ALA A 151 -18.73 -29.46 9.31
C ALA A 151 -17.73 -28.38 8.84
N LEU A 152 -16.43 -28.61 9.04
CA LEU A 152 -15.35 -27.69 8.65
C LEU A 152 -14.74 -27.99 7.28
N ALA A 153 -15.20 -29.03 6.57
CA ALA A 153 -14.60 -29.52 5.32
C ALA A 153 -14.53 -28.49 4.17
N ARG A 154 -15.25 -27.37 4.29
CA ARG A 154 -15.19 -26.26 3.33
C ARG A 154 -13.98 -25.33 3.53
N PHE A 155 -13.33 -25.39 4.68
CA PHE A 155 -12.12 -24.63 4.99
C PHE A 155 -10.91 -25.53 4.88
N ASP A 156 -9.82 -24.98 4.38
CA ASP A 156 -8.56 -25.70 4.32
C ASP A 156 -8.01 -25.96 5.73
N PHE A 157 -7.46 -27.16 5.91
CA PHE A 157 -6.97 -27.62 7.20
C PHE A 157 -5.44 -27.66 7.22
N TRP A 158 -4.85 -26.93 8.16
CA TRP A 158 -3.44 -26.98 8.51
C TRP A 158 -3.26 -27.89 9.75
N LEU A 159 -2.81 -29.12 9.50
CA LEU A 159 -2.65 -30.14 10.52
C LEU A 159 -1.30 -30.00 11.22
N ALA A 160 -1.27 -30.00 12.55
CA ALA A 160 -0.05 -30.27 13.30
C ALA A 160 0.05 -31.74 13.73
N GLN A 161 1.14 -32.39 13.32
CA GLN A 161 1.51 -33.72 13.77
C GLN A 161 3.01 -33.95 13.61
N TRP A 162 3.76 -33.97 14.71
CA TRP A 162 5.22 -34.07 14.69
C TRP A 162 5.72 -35.50 14.48
N THR A 163 5.62 -35.99 13.25
CA THR A 163 6.00 -37.36 12.84
C THR A 163 6.78 -37.34 11.52
N ALA A 164 7.47 -38.43 11.18
CA ALA A 164 8.18 -38.54 9.89
C ALA A 164 7.21 -38.59 8.68
N SER A 165 5.97 -39.01 8.92
CA SER A 165 4.87 -38.97 7.95
C SER A 165 3.54 -38.82 8.69
N PRO A 166 2.55 -38.11 8.14
CA PRO A 166 1.25 -37.96 8.79
C PRO A 166 0.57 -39.32 8.98
N THR A 167 0.02 -39.55 10.17
CA THR A 167 -0.80 -40.75 10.48
C THR A 167 -2.26 -40.38 10.77
N TYR A 168 -2.60 -39.09 10.75
CA TYR A 168 -3.97 -38.63 10.80
C TYR A 168 -4.70 -38.97 9.50
N THR A 169 -5.82 -39.71 9.62
CA THR A 169 -6.66 -40.14 8.49
C THR A 169 -8.12 -39.70 8.64
N GLY A 170 -8.45 -38.92 9.67
CA GLY A 170 -9.84 -38.54 9.99
C GLY A 170 -10.44 -37.53 9.03
N HIS A 171 -9.61 -36.73 8.35
CA HIS A 171 -10.01 -35.77 7.33
C HIS A 171 -8.82 -35.44 6.42
N ALA A 172 -9.09 -34.92 5.23
CA ALA A 172 -8.04 -34.37 4.38
C ALA A 172 -7.43 -33.13 5.04
N PHE A 173 -6.13 -32.90 4.83
CA PHE A 173 -5.44 -31.69 5.21
C PHE A 173 -4.64 -31.16 4.03
N ASN A 174 -4.49 -29.84 3.98
CA ASN A 174 -3.94 -29.11 2.85
C ASN A 174 -2.52 -28.60 3.16
N MET A 175 -2.22 -28.47 4.45
CA MET A 175 -0.90 -28.12 4.98
C MET A 175 -0.60 -28.97 6.21
N TRP A 176 0.67 -29.29 6.43
CA TRP A 176 1.11 -30.11 7.55
C TRP A 176 2.33 -29.52 8.23
N GLN A 177 2.20 -29.22 9.52
CA GLN A 177 3.32 -28.92 10.42
C GLN A 177 3.91 -30.25 10.94
N SER A 178 5.14 -30.53 10.54
CA SER A 178 5.82 -31.82 10.73
C SER A 178 6.85 -31.82 11.85
N SER A 179 7.32 -30.65 12.27
CA SER A 179 8.31 -30.49 13.35
C SER A 179 8.16 -29.14 14.02
N SER A 180 8.45 -29.05 15.31
CA SER A 180 8.66 -27.80 16.06
C SER A 180 10.13 -27.58 16.44
N LYS A 181 11.02 -28.41 15.90
CA LYS A 181 12.47 -28.43 16.17
C LYS A 181 13.29 -28.40 14.90
N GLY A 182 12.74 -27.81 13.84
CA GLY A 182 13.42 -27.60 12.59
C GLY A 182 14.63 -26.68 12.75
N ARG A 183 15.52 -26.74 11.74
CA ARG A 183 16.64 -25.81 11.59
C ARG A 183 16.57 -25.25 10.17
N VAL A 184 16.53 -23.93 10.06
CA VAL A 184 16.54 -23.22 8.78
C VAL A 184 17.60 -22.13 8.84
N ALA A 185 18.41 -22.02 7.79
CA ALA A 185 19.44 -20.98 7.70
C ALA A 185 18.80 -19.59 7.83
N GLY A 186 19.39 -18.74 8.68
CA GLY A 186 18.87 -17.39 8.95
C GLY A 186 17.91 -17.29 10.12
N ILE A 187 17.56 -18.41 10.77
CA ILE A 187 16.79 -18.44 12.01
C ILE A 187 17.68 -19.01 13.12
N SER A 188 17.77 -18.31 14.24
CA SER A 188 18.45 -18.81 15.42
C SER A 188 17.50 -19.67 16.24
N GLY A 189 17.94 -20.87 16.62
CA GLY A 189 17.09 -21.77 17.42
C GLY A 189 16.10 -22.57 16.56
N ASP A 190 15.08 -23.09 17.23
CA ASP A 190 14.11 -24.01 16.64
C ASP A 190 13.09 -23.23 15.80
N VAL A 191 12.67 -23.83 14.69
CA VAL A 191 11.59 -23.31 13.84
C VAL A 191 10.64 -24.43 13.44
N ASP A 192 9.36 -24.08 13.34
CA ASP A 192 8.32 -25.00 12.93
C ASP A 192 8.43 -25.26 11.41
N MET A 193 8.29 -26.52 11.00
CA MET A 193 8.51 -26.96 9.62
C MET A 193 7.20 -27.40 8.98
N ASP A 194 6.81 -26.71 7.91
CA ASP A 194 5.56 -26.93 7.22
C ASP A 194 5.75 -27.50 5.81
N THR A 195 4.76 -28.27 5.39
CA THR A 195 4.61 -28.69 4.00
C THR A 195 3.19 -28.38 3.55
N ALA A 196 3.06 -27.53 2.52
CA ALA A 196 1.79 -27.36 1.82
C ALA A 196 1.67 -28.40 0.69
N PHE A 197 0.47 -28.94 0.53
CA PHE A 197 0.09 -29.86 -0.55
C PHE A 197 -0.78 -29.17 -1.61
N VAL A 198 -1.11 -27.89 -1.37
CA VAL A 198 -1.83 -26.99 -2.27
C VAL A 198 -0.90 -25.84 -2.64
N ASP A 199 -0.84 -25.52 -3.93
CA ASP A 199 -0.21 -24.28 -4.39
C ASP A 199 -1.18 -23.11 -4.15
N TYR A 200 -1.19 -22.64 -2.90
CA TYR A 200 -2.06 -21.54 -2.49
C TYR A 200 -1.80 -20.25 -3.24
N GLU A 201 -0.53 -20.00 -3.60
CA GLU A 201 -0.17 -18.82 -4.34
C GLU A 201 -0.84 -18.82 -5.71
N ALA A 202 -0.77 -19.93 -6.43
CA ALA A 202 -1.47 -20.08 -7.70
C ALA A 202 -3.00 -19.98 -7.52
N GLU A 203 -3.57 -20.65 -6.51
CA GLU A 203 -5.02 -20.68 -6.30
C GLU A 203 -5.58 -19.29 -5.92
N ILE A 204 -4.91 -18.57 -5.02
CA ILE A 204 -5.31 -17.23 -4.61
C ILE A 204 -5.20 -16.24 -5.77
N LYS A 205 -4.12 -16.32 -6.56
CA LYS A 205 -3.93 -15.49 -7.76
C LYS A 205 -5.02 -15.74 -8.80
N LYS A 206 -5.28 -17.01 -9.11
CA LYS A 206 -6.27 -17.45 -10.10
C LYS A 206 -7.67 -16.95 -9.73
N ASN A 207 -8.04 -17.06 -8.47
CA ASN A 207 -9.39 -16.72 -8.00
C ASN A 207 -9.51 -15.28 -7.45
N LYS A 208 -8.44 -14.47 -7.54
CA LYS A 208 -8.43 -13.07 -7.07
C LYS A 208 -8.81 -12.92 -5.59
N LEU A 209 -8.40 -13.88 -4.78
CA LEU A 209 -8.68 -13.93 -3.35
C LEU A 209 -7.64 -13.10 -2.58
N ASN A 210 -7.85 -12.89 -1.28
CA ASN A 210 -7.02 -12.01 -0.44
C ASN A 210 -6.93 -10.56 -0.92
N GLY A 211 -7.86 -10.11 -1.77
CA GLY A 211 -7.81 -8.81 -2.44
C GLY A 211 -6.79 -8.72 -3.58
N TYR A 212 -6.35 -9.86 -4.13
CA TYR A 212 -5.50 -9.91 -5.31
C TYR A 212 -6.26 -9.43 -6.54
N THR A 213 -5.88 -8.31 -7.14
CA THR A 213 -6.60 -7.72 -8.27
C THR A 213 -6.03 -8.12 -9.64
N GLY A 214 -5.02 -9.00 -9.67
CA GLY A 214 -4.26 -9.26 -10.90
C GLY A 214 -3.26 -8.16 -11.25
N SER A 215 -3.25 -7.04 -10.52
CA SER A 215 -2.16 -6.08 -10.53
C SER A 215 -1.15 -6.45 -9.44
N THR A 216 -0.46 -7.55 -9.68
CA THR A 216 0.91 -7.71 -9.20
C THR A 216 1.71 -8.04 -10.43
N ALA A 217 2.82 -7.34 -10.66
CA ALA A 217 3.87 -7.89 -11.49
C ALA A 217 4.10 -9.35 -11.06
N ALA A 218 3.73 -10.30 -11.92
CA ALA A 218 4.01 -11.70 -11.69
C ALA A 218 5.52 -11.93 -11.92
N PRO A 219 6.13 -12.87 -11.18
CA PRO A 219 7.57 -13.05 -11.11
C PRO A 219 8.10 -13.56 -12.45
N GLY A 220 8.81 -12.71 -13.18
CA GLY A 220 9.71 -13.19 -14.22
C GLY A 220 10.79 -14.04 -13.55
N LYS A 221 11.05 -15.23 -14.11
CA LYS A 221 12.25 -16.00 -13.77
C LYS A 221 13.44 -15.06 -13.76
N GLN A 222 14.05 -14.86 -12.61
CA GLN A 222 15.33 -14.17 -12.51
C GLN A 222 16.23 -14.97 -11.59
N GLU A 223 17.28 -15.50 -12.20
CA GLU A 223 18.61 -15.58 -11.61
C GLU A 223 18.80 -14.35 -10.68
N GLY A 224 19.14 -14.59 -9.41
CA GLY A 224 18.93 -13.66 -8.28
C GLY A 224 18.94 -12.15 -8.58
N GLY A 225 17.85 -11.43 -8.27
CA GLY A 225 17.68 -10.01 -8.61
C GLY A 225 17.22 -9.13 -7.43
N ASN A 226 17.95 -8.02 -7.22
CA ASN A 226 17.71 -6.93 -6.25
C ASN A 226 16.30 -6.29 -6.37
N MET A 227 15.67 -5.93 -5.24
CA MET A 227 14.58 -4.94 -5.19
C MET A 227 15.01 -3.66 -5.92
N SER A 228 14.14 -3.06 -6.74
CA SER A 228 14.49 -1.83 -7.45
C SER A 228 14.89 -0.74 -6.45
N ASP A 229 15.99 -0.04 -6.73
CA ASP A 229 16.53 1.00 -5.85
C ASP A 229 15.49 2.08 -5.53
N ARG A 230 14.57 2.34 -6.47
CA ARG A 230 13.43 3.25 -6.30
C ARG A 230 12.51 2.79 -5.18
N GLN A 231 12.09 1.53 -5.19
CA GLN A 231 11.20 1.00 -4.17
C GLN A 231 11.91 0.86 -2.82
N LYS A 232 13.18 0.49 -2.82
CA LYS A 232 14.02 0.43 -1.62
C LYS A 232 14.11 1.80 -0.94
N PHE A 233 14.29 2.87 -1.72
CA PHE A 233 14.36 4.24 -1.23
C PHE A 233 13.05 4.68 -0.56
N VAL A 234 11.91 4.50 -1.23
CA VAL A 234 10.58 4.85 -0.69
C VAL A 234 10.25 4.03 0.56
N ASN A 235 10.49 2.72 0.54
CA ASN A 235 10.23 1.84 1.68
C ASN A 235 11.10 2.22 2.89
N THR A 236 12.36 2.57 2.64
CA THR A 236 13.27 3.01 3.70
C THR A 236 12.73 4.29 4.33
N ALA A 237 12.33 5.30 3.55
CA ALA A 237 11.70 6.50 4.07
C ALA A 237 10.44 6.19 4.90
N ALA A 238 9.58 5.30 4.41
CA ALA A 238 8.33 4.93 5.08
C ALA A 238 8.57 4.25 6.44
N SER A 239 9.69 3.54 6.61
CA SER A 239 10.05 2.87 7.87
C SER A 239 10.36 3.82 9.03
N PHE A 240 10.64 5.10 8.74
CA PHE A 240 10.92 6.11 9.76
C PHE A 240 9.69 6.93 10.16
N ILE A 241 8.51 6.66 9.57
CA ILE A 241 7.29 7.39 9.92
C ILE A 241 6.98 7.24 11.41
N GLY A 242 6.73 8.38 12.06
CA GLY A 242 6.54 8.45 13.50
C GLY A 242 7.80 8.80 14.29
N CYS A 243 9.00 8.76 13.68
CA CYS A 243 10.20 9.32 14.30
C CYS A 243 10.02 10.83 14.53
N LYS A 244 10.40 11.35 15.69
CA LYS A 244 10.13 12.74 16.09
C LYS A 244 11.11 13.25 17.14
N GLU A 245 11.19 14.56 17.28
CA GLU A 245 12.08 15.20 18.26
C GLU A 245 11.64 14.97 19.70
N ALA A 246 10.32 14.96 19.94
CA ALA A 246 9.75 14.88 21.28
C ALA A 246 10.14 13.61 22.06
N ASP A 247 10.39 12.49 21.37
CA ASP A 247 10.87 11.24 21.99
C ASP A 247 12.34 10.92 21.65
N GLY A 248 13.02 11.84 20.97
CA GLY A 248 14.42 11.70 20.55
C GLY A 248 14.66 10.66 19.46
N SER A 249 13.63 10.04 18.90
CA SER A 249 13.78 9.01 17.86
C SER A 249 14.29 9.59 16.53
N HIS A 250 14.22 10.90 16.29
CA HIS A 250 14.82 11.54 15.11
C HIS A 250 16.35 11.47 15.10
N ARG A 251 17.00 11.34 16.27
CA ARG A 251 18.47 11.32 16.39
C ARG A 251 19.11 10.24 15.53
N GLN A 252 18.46 9.08 15.39
CA GLN A 252 18.95 7.99 14.54
C GLN A 252 19.08 8.39 13.06
N ILE A 253 18.26 9.33 12.57
CA ILE A 253 18.30 9.84 11.19
C ILE A 253 19.54 10.72 11.03
N ILE A 254 19.78 11.59 12.02
CA ILE A 254 20.95 12.46 12.07
C ILE A 254 22.23 11.65 12.23
N ASP A 255 22.21 10.57 13.01
CA ASP A 255 23.34 9.66 13.19
C ASP A 255 23.70 8.92 11.90
N ILE A 256 22.70 8.45 11.13
CA ILE A 256 22.93 7.83 9.80
C ILE A 256 23.63 8.82 8.87
N TYR A 257 23.16 10.07 8.82
CA TYR A 257 23.79 11.10 8.01
C TYR A 257 25.22 11.40 8.47
N ASN A 258 25.40 11.68 9.76
CA ASN A 258 26.70 12.06 10.33
C ASN A 258 27.73 10.91 10.25
N GLY A 259 27.27 9.66 10.21
CA GLY A 259 28.10 8.47 10.02
C GLY A 259 28.68 8.33 8.61
N HIS A 260 28.09 8.98 7.60
CA HIS A 260 28.57 8.94 6.22
C HIS A 260 29.64 10.00 5.98
N LYS A 261 30.80 9.60 5.46
CA LYS A 261 31.95 10.48 5.20
C LYS A 261 32.30 10.50 3.69
N PRO A 262 32.77 11.63 3.15
CA PRO A 262 32.93 12.93 3.83
C PRO A 262 31.58 13.57 4.18
N LEU A 263 31.57 14.38 5.24
CA LEU A 263 30.37 15.15 5.60
C LEU A 263 30.13 16.21 4.51
N ALA A 264 28.87 16.36 4.08
CA ALA A 264 28.54 17.47 3.20
C ALA A 264 28.94 18.77 3.90
N ARG A 265 29.63 19.65 3.17
CA ARG A 265 30.11 20.94 3.67
C ARG A 265 31.08 20.86 4.86
N GLY A 266 31.60 19.67 5.18
CA GLY A 266 32.41 19.44 6.38
C GLY A 266 31.64 19.64 7.69
N TYR A 267 30.30 19.64 7.65
CA TYR A 267 29.45 19.96 8.79
C TYR A 267 28.77 18.71 9.36
N ALA A 268 28.89 18.51 10.68
CA ALA A 268 28.12 17.49 11.39
C ALA A 268 26.82 18.11 11.90
N VAL A 269 25.68 17.58 11.45
CA VAL A 269 24.35 18.07 11.81
C VAL A 269 24.09 17.81 13.29
N LYS A 270 23.66 18.84 14.03
CA LYS A 270 23.31 18.72 15.45
C LYS A 270 21.89 18.19 15.60
N TYR A 271 21.59 17.55 16.72
CA TYR A 271 20.23 17.07 17.03
C TYR A 271 19.17 18.18 17.15
N THR A 272 19.58 19.44 17.22
CA THR A 272 18.74 20.63 17.29
C THR A 272 18.62 21.37 15.96
N ASP A 273 19.35 20.94 14.93
CA ASP A 273 19.28 21.58 13.62
C ASP A 273 18.06 21.05 12.86
N ALA A 274 17.52 21.86 11.94
CA ALA A 274 16.50 21.40 11.02
C ALA A 274 17.05 20.23 10.15
N TRP A 275 16.27 19.16 10.02
CA TRP A 275 16.77 17.88 9.49
C TRP A 275 15.97 17.34 8.29
N CYS A 276 15.23 18.18 7.56
CA CYS A 276 14.45 17.77 6.38
C CYS A 276 15.34 17.26 5.22
N ALA A 277 16.38 18.00 4.83
CA ALA A 277 17.35 17.55 3.82
C ALA A 277 18.23 16.39 4.35
N THR A 278 18.60 16.46 5.64
CA THR A 278 19.31 15.38 6.34
C THR A 278 18.54 14.06 6.27
N PHE A 279 17.21 14.08 6.38
CA PHE A 279 16.36 12.91 6.24
C PHE A 279 16.49 12.26 4.87
N VAL A 280 16.34 13.03 3.79
CA VAL A 280 16.50 12.52 2.40
C VAL A 280 17.89 11.91 2.19
N SER A 281 18.92 12.60 2.65
CA SER A 281 20.31 12.12 2.59
C SER A 281 20.51 10.84 3.40
N ALA A 282 19.96 10.74 4.61
CA ALA A 282 20.04 9.54 5.43
C ALA A 282 19.35 8.34 4.75
N MET A 283 18.23 8.56 4.08
CA MET A 283 17.56 7.49 3.31
C MET A 283 18.41 7.04 2.13
N ALA A 284 19.04 7.97 1.42
CA ALA A 284 19.95 7.67 0.31
C ALA A 284 21.18 6.88 0.79
N ILE A 285 21.79 7.29 1.90
CA ILE A 285 22.91 6.60 2.55
C ILE A 285 22.51 5.17 2.93
N LYS A 286 21.39 5.00 3.63
CA LYS A 286 20.90 3.69 4.07
C LYS A 286 20.58 2.76 2.90
N CYS A 287 20.20 3.32 1.75
CA CYS A 287 19.93 2.55 0.55
C CYS A 287 21.18 2.27 -0.31
N GLY A 288 22.30 2.98 -0.08
CA GLY A 288 23.47 2.94 -0.96
C GLY A 288 23.27 3.69 -2.27
N LEU A 289 22.49 4.79 -2.27
CA LEU A 289 22.05 5.52 -3.46
C LEU A 289 22.66 6.92 -3.58
N THR A 290 23.77 7.17 -2.89
CA THR A 290 24.43 8.48 -2.83
C THR A 290 24.99 8.95 -4.18
N ASP A 291 25.14 8.04 -5.15
CA ASP A 291 25.58 8.36 -6.51
C ASP A 291 24.49 9.06 -7.35
N ILE A 292 23.21 8.86 -6.99
CA ILE A 292 22.05 9.40 -7.73
C ILE A 292 21.17 10.32 -6.89
N ILE A 293 21.35 10.31 -5.56
CA ILE A 293 20.71 11.22 -4.61
C ILE A 293 21.84 11.88 -3.80
N PRO A 294 22.09 13.19 -3.98
CA PRO A 294 23.17 13.87 -3.28
C PRO A 294 23.04 13.81 -1.76
N THR A 295 24.17 13.69 -1.07
CA THR A 295 24.25 13.84 0.38
C THR A 295 24.44 15.32 0.74
N GLU A 296 23.44 15.92 1.39
CA GLU A 296 23.40 17.33 1.74
C GLU A 296 22.46 17.58 2.95
N CYS A 297 22.71 18.63 3.73
CA CYS A 297 21.90 19.05 4.87
C CYS A 297 21.16 20.38 4.66
N GLY A 298 21.34 21.07 3.53
CA GLY A 298 20.57 22.24 3.11
C GLY A 298 19.74 22.02 1.84
N CYS A 299 18.46 22.40 1.85
CA CYS A 299 17.54 22.19 0.72
C CYS A 299 18.04 22.85 -0.59
N GLY A 300 18.42 24.13 -0.55
CA GLY A 300 18.84 24.85 -1.76
C GLY A 300 20.14 24.32 -2.36
N GLN A 301 21.08 23.89 -1.52
CA GLN A 301 22.30 23.23 -2.02
C GLN A 301 22.00 21.84 -2.59
N MET A 302 21.02 21.11 -2.04
CA MET A 302 20.61 19.83 -2.60
C MET A 302 20.00 20.00 -4.00
N ILE A 303 19.22 21.06 -4.24
CA ILE A 303 18.75 21.43 -5.59
C ILE A 303 19.93 21.65 -6.54
N GLN A 304 20.93 22.46 -6.14
CA GLN A 304 22.10 22.71 -6.98
C GLN A 304 22.87 21.43 -7.32
N LEU A 305 22.91 20.46 -6.40
CA LEU A 305 23.53 19.17 -6.64
C LEU A 305 22.70 18.32 -7.61
N PHE A 306 21.37 18.30 -7.50
CA PHE A 306 20.50 17.65 -8.49
C PHE A 306 20.62 18.29 -9.88
N GLN A 307 20.75 19.62 -9.96
CA GLN A 307 21.03 20.34 -11.21
C GLN A 307 22.36 19.90 -11.81
N LYS A 308 23.43 19.80 -11.01
CA LYS A 308 24.75 19.29 -11.44
C LYS A 308 24.70 17.83 -11.91
N LEU A 309 23.85 17.00 -11.32
CA LEU A 309 23.59 15.62 -11.77
C LEU A 309 22.73 15.54 -13.05
N GLY A 310 22.25 16.68 -13.56
CA GLY A 310 21.30 16.75 -14.68
C GLY A 310 20.02 15.97 -14.37
N ALA A 311 19.54 16.09 -13.13
CA ALA A 311 18.45 15.32 -12.55
C ALA A 311 17.47 16.25 -11.80
N TRP A 312 17.26 17.45 -12.33
CA TRP A 312 16.40 18.47 -11.75
C TRP A 312 15.22 18.80 -12.70
N GLN A 313 14.04 18.98 -12.12
CA GLN A 313 12.81 19.36 -12.82
C GLN A 313 12.23 20.61 -12.18
N GLU A 314 12.23 21.71 -12.93
CA GLU A 314 11.71 23.02 -12.51
C GLU A 314 10.19 23.10 -12.64
N ASN A 315 9.59 22.39 -13.59
CA ASN A 315 8.17 22.48 -13.90
C ASN A 315 7.33 21.81 -12.80
N ASP A 316 6.54 22.61 -12.08
CA ASP A 316 5.66 22.15 -11.01
C ASP A 316 4.48 21.28 -11.52
N ALA A 317 4.11 21.45 -12.80
CA ALA A 317 3.13 20.63 -13.51
C ALA A 317 3.67 19.25 -13.95
N HIS A 318 4.93 18.95 -13.64
CA HIS A 318 5.46 17.60 -13.73
C HIS A 318 4.63 16.64 -12.87
N THR A 319 4.22 15.50 -13.44
CA THR A 319 3.64 14.40 -12.66
C THR A 319 4.79 13.56 -12.08
N PRO A 320 5.02 13.60 -10.76
CA PRO A 320 6.15 12.91 -10.17
C PRO A 320 5.94 11.39 -10.10
N GLN A 321 7.02 10.67 -9.81
CA GLN A 321 7.03 9.23 -9.56
C GLN A 321 7.44 8.93 -8.11
N PRO A 322 7.03 7.78 -7.54
CA PRO A 322 7.51 7.34 -6.24
C PRO A 322 9.04 7.32 -6.18
N GLY A 323 9.66 7.98 -5.21
CA GLY A 323 11.12 8.08 -5.06
C GLY A 323 11.73 9.34 -5.67
N ASP A 324 10.94 10.17 -6.36
CA ASP A 324 11.37 11.53 -6.70
C ASP A 324 11.44 12.37 -5.41
N VAL A 325 12.40 13.30 -5.36
CA VAL A 325 12.64 14.16 -4.22
C VAL A 325 11.95 15.49 -4.48
N ILE A 326 10.86 15.77 -3.77
CA ILE A 326 10.09 17.01 -3.94
C ILE A 326 10.65 18.11 -3.05
N PHE A 327 10.78 19.32 -3.59
CA PHE A 327 11.19 20.51 -2.85
C PHE A 327 10.01 21.48 -2.73
N TYR A 328 9.98 22.19 -1.61
CA TYR A 328 8.96 23.18 -1.30
C TYR A 328 9.54 24.56 -1.17
N ASP A 329 8.74 25.55 -1.51
CA ASP A 329 8.98 26.96 -1.23
C ASP A 329 7.63 27.58 -0.90
N TRP A 330 7.50 28.08 0.33
CA TRP A 330 6.25 28.56 0.91
C TRP A 330 5.82 29.90 0.33
N ASP A 331 6.72 30.62 -0.34
CA ASP A 331 6.42 31.88 -1.03
C ASP A 331 5.88 31.65 -2.45
N ASP A 332 5.82 30.39 -2.90
CA ASP A 332 5.18 30.05 -4.17
C ASP A 332 3.72 30.50 -4.21
N SER A 333 3.41 31.27 -5.25
CA SER A 333 2.06 31.77 -5.52
C SER A 333 1.13 30.70 -6.11
N GLY A 334 1.68 29.57 -6.58
CA GLY A 334 0.96 28.52 -7.31
C GLY A 334 0.57 28.93 -8.73
N ALA A 335 1.28 29.91 -9.30
CA ALA A 335 1.08 30.42 -10.64
C ALA A 335 2.40 30.41 -11.42
N GLY A 336 2.56 29.41 -12.29
CA GLY A 336 3.78 29.19 -13.07
C GLY A 336 4.92 28.59 -12.25
N ASP A 337 6.01 28.25 -12.94
CA ASP A 337 7.17 27.60 -12.31
C ASP A 337 7.76 28.50 -11.22
N ASN A 338 7.89 27.96 -10.00
CA ASN A 338 8.56 28.67 -8.93
C ASN A 338 10.08 28.48 -9.01
N THR A 339 10.83 29.59 -8.95
CA THR A 339 12.30 29.61 -9.01
C THR A 339 12.97 30.00 -7.69
N GLY A 340 12.21 30.25 -6.62
CA GLY A 340 12.69 30.76 -5.32
C GLY A 340 13.58 29.80 -4.53
N TRP A 341 13.97 30.20 -3.31
CA TRP A 341 14.85 29.38 -2.47
C TRP A 341 14.03 28.37 -1.67
N PRO A 342 14.36 27.06 -1.68
CA PRO A 342 13.50 26.07 -1.05
C PRO A 342 13.56 26.11 0.48
N ASP A 343 12.40 25.97 1.10
CA ASP A 343 12.21 25.89 2.55
C ASP A 343 12.21 24.45 3.08
N HIS A 344 11.76 23.50 2.27
CA HIS A 344 11.55 22.12 2.73
C HIS A 344 11.76 21.09 1.62
N VAL A 345 11.85 19.82 1.99
CA VAL A 345 12.05 18.71 1.05
C VAL A 345 11.41 17.43 1.58
N GLY A 346 10.91 16.60 0.67
CA GLY A 346 10.32 15.29 0.98
C GLY A 346 10.59 14.25 -0.11
N ILE A 347 10.09 13.03 0.11
CA ILE A 347 10.20 11.90 -0.82
C ILE A 347 8.81 11.51 -1.27
N VAL A 348 8.54 11.53 -2.58
CA VAL A 348 7.26 11.11 -3.13
C VAL A 348 7.05 9.62 -2.84
N GLU A 349 6.02 9.28 -2.09
CA GLU A 349 5.68 7.89 -1.72
C GLU A 349 4.80 7.24 -2.78
N SER A 350 3.78 7.96 -3.24
CA SER A 350 2.83 7.46 -4.23
C SER A 350 2.11 8.60 -4.96
N VAL A 351 1.68 8.33 -6.19
CA VAL A 351 0.88 9.26 -7.00
C VAL A 351 -0.36 8.52 -7.51
N SER A 352 -1.52 9.14 -7.35
CA SER A 352 -2.81 8.62 -7.79
C SER A 352 -3.65 9.74 -8.38
N GLY A 353 -3.79 9.72 -9.71
CA GLY A 353 -4.44 10.82 -10.44
C GLY A 353 -3.68 12.14 -10.22
N SER A 354 -4.41 13.19 -9.81
CA SER A 354 -3.83 14.50 -9.46
C SER A 354 -3.38 14.60 -8.00
N THR A 355 -3.35 13.51 -7.24
CA THR A 355 -3.00 13.53 -5.82
C THR A 355 -1.73 12.73 -5.58
N MET A 356 -0.81 13.26 -4.77
CA MET A 356 0.39 12.57 -4.33
C MET A 356 0.50 12.51 -2.82
N LYS A 357 1.11 11.44 -2.32
CA LYS A 357 1.56 11.31 -0.94
C LYS A 357 3.06 11.47 -0.88
N VAL A 358 3.54 12.25 0.08
CA VAL A 358 4.94 12.54 0.30
C VAL A 358 5.29 12.15 1.74
N ILE A 359 6.46 11.55 1.93
CA ILE A 359 7.07 11.32 3.23
C ILE A 359 8.05 12.46 3.48
N GLU A 360 7.78 13.26 4.51
CA GLU A 360 8.59 14.41 4.90
C GLU A 360 9.26 14.12 6.23
N GLY A 361 10.56 14.44 6.32
CA GLY A 361 11.28 14.49 7.58
C GLY A 361 11.25 15.92 8.12
N ASN A 362 11.25 16.06 9.44
CA ASN A 362 11.10 17.35 10.12
C ASN A 362 9.81 18.11 9.74
N MET A 363 8.75 17.40 9.39
CA MET A 363 7.41 17.96 9.24
C MET A 363 6.79 18.06 10.62
N SER A 364 6.70 19.28 11.15
CA SER A 364 6.28 19.53 12.54
C SER A 364 7.10 18.70 13.54
N ASP A 365 8.43 18.78 13.41
CA ASP A 365 9.41 18.08 14.25
C ASP A 365 9.31 16.54 14.21
N ALA A 366 8.74 15.98 13.13
CA ALA A 366 8.51 14.55 12.95
C ALA A 366 8.65 14.07 11.50
N VAL A 367 8.80 12.76 11.31
CA VAL A 367 8.61 12.09 10.02
C VAL A 367 7.13 11.76 9.87
N GLY A 368 6.50 12.28 8.83
CA GLY A 368 5.08 12.05 8.58
C GLY A 368 4.73 12.00 7.09
N ARG A 369 3.45 11.75 6.83
CA ARG A 369 2.90 11.76 5.47
C ARG A 369 2.10 13.03 5.23
N ARG A 370 2.36 13.68 4.10
CA ARG A 370 1.52 14.74 3.55
C ARG A 370 0.82 14.25 2.30
N THR A 371 -0.44 14.65 2.14
CA THR A 371 -1.19 14.44 0.88
C THR A 371 -1.40 15.80 0.24
N MET A 372 -1.05 15.93 -1.04
CA MET A 372 -1.17 17.18 -1.78
C MET A 372 -1.53 16.94 -3.25
N GLN A 373 -1.94 18.00 -3.94
CA GLN A 373 -2.18 17.92 -5.37
C GLN A 373 -0.84 17.95 -6.13
N VAL A 374 -0.75 17.13 -7.17
CA VAL A 374 0.23 17.31 -8.25
C VAL A 374 -0.04 18.68 -8.87
N ASN A 375 1.01 19.44 -9.14
CA ASN A 375 0.90 20.85 -9.57
C ASN A 375 0.18 21.75 -8.56
N GLY A 376 0.29 21.42 -7.27
CA GLY A 376 -0.24 22.23 -6.19
C GLY A 376 0.69 23.40 -5.84
N ARG A 377 0.13 24.40 -5.16
CA ARG A 377 0.90 25.49 -4.57
C ARG A 377 1.99 24.97 -3.62
N TYR A 378 3.10 25.69 -3.53
CA TYR A 378 4.28 25.43 -2.71
C TYR A 378 5.26 24.43 -3.29
N ILE A 379 5.11 24.03 -4.54
CA ILE A 379 6.02 23.10 -5.19
C ILE A 379 7.15 23.92 -5.82
N ARG A 380 8.36 23.76 -5.29
CA ARG A 380 9.55 24.36 -5.88
C ARG A 380 10.06 23.56 -7.07
N GLY A 381 9.88 22.25 -7.08
CA GLY A 381 10.36 21.37 -8.15
C GLY A 381 10.77 20.01 -7.62
N TYR A 382 11.41 19.21 -8.48
CA TYR A 382 11.73 17.82 -8.17
C TYR A 382 13.18 17.46 -8.53
N GLY A 383 13.87 16.83 -7.58
CA GLY A 383 15.01 15.96 -7.88
C GLY A 383 14.52 14.64 -8.44
N LEU A 384 15.10 14.19 -9.55
CA LEU A 384 14.73 12.99 -10.30
C LEU A 384 15.86 11.96 -10.30
N PRO A 385 16.05 11.19 -9.21
CA PRO A 385 17.15 10.23 -9.14
C PRO A 385 17.09 9.21 -10.28
N LYS A 386 18.24 9.01 -10.94
CA LYS A 386 18.36 8.12 -12.10
C LYS A 386 18.52 6.66 -11.66
N PHE A 387 17.49 6.08 -11.05
CA PHE A 387 17.50 4.69 -10.60
C PHE A 387 17.78 3.74 -11.77
N LYS A 388 18.63 2.73 -11.55
CA LYS A 388 18.90 1.69 -12.54
C LYS A 388 17.73 0.68 -12.54
N GLY A 389 17.10 0.46 -13.70
CA GLY A 389 16.06 -0.56 -13.89
C GLY A 389 14.60 -0.08 -13.93
N GLY A 390 14.28 1.02 -14.61
CA GLY A 390 12.90 1.45 -14.78
C GLY A 390 12.63 2.39 -15.94
N ALA A 391 12.58 1.86 -17.17
CA ALA A 391 11.64 2.37 -18.17
C ALA A 391 10.29 1.70 -17.88
N ALA A 392 9.28 2.48 -17.51
CA ALA A 392 7.91 1.97 -17.43
C ALA A 392 7.41 1.70 -18.85
N SER A 393 7.25 0.43 -19.17
CA SER A 393 6.66 -0.05 -20.43
C SER A 393 5.21 0.41 -20.54
N SER A 394 4.97 1.21 -21.57
CA SER A 394 3.78 1.18 -22.43
C SER A 394 3.26 -0.26 -22.64
N GLY A 395 1.94 -0.43 -22.67
CA GLY A 395 1.27 -1.71 -22.91
C GLY A 395 -0.18 -1.54 -23.34
N ASN A 396 -0.35 -1.28 -24.62
CA ASN A 396 -1.58 -1.07 -25.39
C ASN A 396 -2.27 -2.42 -25.75
N THR A 397 -3.59 -2.44 -25.96
CA THR A 397 -4.22 -3.36 -26.93
C THR A 397 -5.36 -2.63 -27.65
N GLY A 398 -5.18 -2.42 -28.95
CA GLY A 398 -6.09 -1.64 -29.78
C GLY A 398 -7.13 -2.46 -30.55
N SER A 399 -7.94 -1.74 -31.31
CA SER A 399 -8.69 -2.24 -32.45
C SER A 399 -8.68 -1.17 -33.56
N LYS A 400 -8.34 -1.60 -34.78
CA LYS A 400 -8.23 -0.81 -36.02
C LYS A 400 -9.60 -0.74 -36.71
N PRO A 401 -9.99 0.39 -37.34
CA PRO A 401 -10.12 0.47 -38.82
C PRO A 401 -9.56 1.80 -39.38
N ALA A 402 -8.74 1.82 -40.44
CA ALA A 402 -9.09 1.92 -41.87
C ALA A 402 -9.64 3.32 -42.32
N GLY A 403 -8.96 3.93 -43.30
CA GLY A 403 -9.51 4.93 -44.24
C GLY A 403 -9.16 6.41 -44.01
N SER A 404 -8.41 7.03 -44.92
CA SER A 404 -8.18 8.48 -44.99
C SER A 404 -9.41 9.24 -45.48
N THR A 405 -9.84 10.26 -44.73
CA THR A 405 -10.62 11.43 -45.23
C THR A 405 -10.25 12.67 -44.40
N GLY A 406 -10.28 13.86 -45.02
CA GLY A 406 -9.57 15.09 -44.62
C GLY A 406 -9.64 15.51 -43.15
N LYS A 407 -8.52 16.04 -42.64
CA LYS A 407 -8.39 16.55 -41.26
C LYS A 407 -9.42 17.66 -40.98
N LYS A 408 -10.19 17.52 -39.89
CA LYS A 408 -11.16 18.53 -39.42
C LYS A 408 -10.45 19.78 -38.90
N THR A 409 -11.12 20.93 -38.94
CA THR A 409 -10.55 22.19 -38.43
C THR A 409 -10.60 22.27 -36.90
N VAL A 410 -9.74 23.11 -36.31
CA VAL A 410 -9.66 23.33 -34.85
C VAL A 410 -11.00 23.77 -34.26
N ALA A 411 -11.77 24.59 -34.98
CA ALA A 411 -13.10 25.05 -34.55
C ALA A 411 -14.11 23.90 -34.49
N GLN A 412 -14.13 23.01 -35.49
CA GLN A 412 -15.00 21.84 -35.51
C GLN A 412 -14.66 20.85 -34.39
N LEU A 413 -13.36 20.67 -34.11
CA LEU A 413 -12.89 19.82 -33.03
C LEU A 413 -13.26 20.41 -31.66
N ALA A 414 -13.19 21.73 -31.48
CA ALA A 414 -13.62 22.38 -30.24
C ALA A 414 -15.12 22.17 -29.96
N ASP A 415 -15.97 22.21 -31.00
CA ASP A 415 -17.40 21.90 -30.87
C ASP A 415 -17.64 20.43 -30.50
N GLU A 416 -16.89 19.50 -31.10
CA GLU A 416 -16.97 18.08 -30.74
C GLU A 416 -16.46 17.79 -29.32
N VAL A 417 -15.45 18.54 -28.86
CA VAL A 417 -14.94 18.46 -27.49
C VAL A 417 -16.00 18.93 -26.48
N LEU A 418 -16.68 20.05 -26.77
CA LEU A 418 -17.78 20.54 -25.93
C LEU A 418 -18.99 19.62 -25.94
N ALA A 419 -19.24 18.91 -27.04
CA ALA A 419 -20.23 17.85 -27.14
C ALA A 419 -19.79 16.51 -26.49
N GLY A 420 -18.61 16.46 -25.84
CA GLY A 420 -18.12 15.31 -25.10
C GLY A 420 -17.54 14.16 -25.94
N LYS A 421 -17.40 14.32 -27.26
CA LYS A 421 -16.98 13.24 -28.17
C LYS A 421 -15.51 12.82 -27.99
N TRP A 422 -14.70 13.68 -27.39
CA TRP A 422 -13.25 13.48 -27.21
C TRP A 422 -12.86 13.14 -25.77
N GLY A 423 -13.82 12.81 -24.89
CA GLY A 423 -13.51 12.53 -23.49
C GLY A 423 -13.13 13.79 -22.70
N ASN A 424 -12.60 13.60 -21.50
CA ASN A 424 -12.31 14.68 -20.55
C ASN A 424 -10.85 14.61 -20.05
N GLY A 425 -10.28 15.76 -19.69
CA GLY A 425 -8.95 15.84 -19.10
C GLY A 425 -7.86 15.11 -19.91
N PRO A 426 -7.05 14.22 -19.28
CA PRO A 426 -5.97 13.51 -19.96
C PRO A 426 -6.41 12.61 -21.12
N ASP A 427 -7.61 12.02 -21.06
CA ASP A 427 -8.16 11.19 -22.15
C ASP A 427 -8.35 12.02 -23.42
N ARG A 428 -8.83 13.26 -23.27
CA ARG A 428 -8.98 14.20 -24.38
C ARG A 428 -7.66 14.55 -25.05
N LYS A 429 -6.64 14.83 -24.24
CA LYS A 429 -5.30 15.14 -24.74
C LYS A 429 -4.75 13.95 -25.53
N SER A 430 -4.82 12.75 -24.95
CA SER A 430 -4.40 11.51 -25.61
C SER A 430 -5.12 11.29 -26.94
N ARG A 431 -6.45 11.42 -26.97
CA ARG A 431 -7.27 11.14 -28.16
C ARG A 431 -7.07 12.15 -29.28
N LEU A 432 -7.00 13.45 -28.97
CA LEU A 432 -6.75 14.50 -29.96
C LEU A 432 -5.34 14.39 -30.55
N THR A 433 -4.33 14.16 -29.71
CA THR A 433 -2.93 13.98 -30.15
C THR A 433 -2.77 12.69 -30.96
N ALA A 434 -3.39 11.59 -30.55
CA ALA A 434 -3.36 10.33 -31.30
C ALA A 434 -4.05 10.43 -32.68
N ALA A 435 -5.09 11.28 -32.79
CA ALA A 435 -5.73 11.60 -34.06
C ALA A 435 -4.94 12.61 -34.92
N GLY A 436 -3.75 13.05 -34.46
CA GLY A 436 -2.86 13.93 -35.19
C GLY A 436 -3.30 15.40 -35.20
N TYR A 437 -4.06 15.82 -34.19
CA TYR A 437 -4.48 17.20 -33.97
C TYR A 437 -3.67 17.86 -32.84
N ASP A 438 -3.46 19.16 -32.97
CA ASP A 438 -2.84 19.99 -31.93
C ASP A 438 -3.83 20.19 -30.78
N TYR A 439 -3.55 19.51 -29.66
CA TYR A 439 -4.38 19.56 -28.47
C TYR A 439 -4.46 20.99 -27.91
N ASP A 440 -3.37 21.73 -27.89
CA ASP A 440 -3.31 23.04 -27.26
C ASP A 440 -4.09 24.07 -28.09
N ALA A 441 -4.04 23.98 -29.41
CA ALA A 441 -4.87 24.78 -30.31
C ALA A 441 -6.37 24.48 -30.14
N VAL A 442 -6.75 23.20 -30.06
CA VAL A 442 -8.14 22.77 -29.85
C VAL A 442 -8.63 23.17 -28.45
N GLN A 443 -7.81 23.00 -27.42
CA GLN A 443 -8.17 23.35 -26.04
C GLN A 443 -8.26 24.87 -25.87
N SER A 444 -7.44 25.65 -26.56
CA SER A 444 -7.56 27.11 -26.59
C SER A 444 -8.88 27.56 -27.24
N ALA A 445 -9.30 26.92 -28.34
CA ALA A 445 -10.59 27.19 -28.97
C ALA A 445 -11.79 26.76 -28.10
N VAL A 446 -11.67 25.66 -27.35
CA VAL A 446 -12.66 25.25 -26.34
C VAL A 446 -12.75 26.29 -25.21
N ASN A 447 -11.61 26.75 -24.71
CA ASN A 447 -11.55 27.75 -23.64
C ASN A 447 -12.12 29.09 -24.09
N ALA A 448 -11.85 29.53 -25.33
CA ALA A 448 -12.44 30.74 -25.91
C ALA A 448 -13.97 30.64 -26.09
N LYS A 449 -14.50 29.44 -26.34
CA LYS A 449 -15.96 29.19 -26.36
C LYS A 449 -16.56 29.16 -24.94
N LEU A 450 -15.79 28.74 -23.94
CA LEU A 450 -16.22 28.65 -22.53
C LEU A 450 -16.04 29.96 -21.74
N SER A 451 -15.15 30.86 -22.17
CA SER A 451 -14.90 32.16 -21.51
C SER A 451 -16.09 33.12 -21.53
N GLY A 452 -17.20 32.75 -22.19
CA GLY A 452 -18.48 33.44 -22.13
C GLY A 452 -19.44 32.97 -21.02
N GLN A 453 -19.10 31.98 -20.18
CA GLN A 453 -20.00 31.42 -19.18
C GLN A 453 -19.47 31.56 -17.74
N LYS A 454 -20.23 32.26 -16.89
CA LYS A 454 -19.92 32.58 -15.48
C LYS A 454 -19.66 31.30 -14.65
N ALA A 455 -18.63 31.34 -13.81
CA ALA A 455 -18.25 30.24 -12.92
C ALA A 455 -19.39 29.83 -11.97
N LYS A 456 -19.54 28.52 -11.78
CA LYS A 456 -20.62 27.89 -11.03
C LYS A 456 -20.28 27.80 -9.53
N LYS A 457 -21.26 28.07 -8.66
CA LYS A 457 -21.11 28.04 -7.18
C LYS A 457 -20.86 26.63 -6.66
N SER A 458 -20.29 26.47 -5.47
CA SER A 458 -20.03 25.15 -4.85
C SER A 458 -21.29 24.49 -4.28
N ASN A 459 -21.28 23.16 -4.13
CA ASN A 459 -22.41 22.41 -3.53
C ASN A 459 -22.75 22.86 -2.10
N THR A 460 -21.75 23.32 -1.33
CA THR A 460 -21.94 23.83 0.04
C THR A 460 -22.64 25.19 0.03
N GLU A 461 -22.29 26.09 -0.89
CA GLU A 461 -22.98 27.37 -1.05
C GLU A 461 -24.43 27.17 -1.49
N ILE A 462 -24.65 26.23 -2.41
CA ILE A 462 -25.98 25.86 -2.87
C ILE A 462 -26.80 25.20 -1.76
N ALA A 463 -26.21 24.35 -0.92
CA ALA A 463 -26.89 23.78 0.23
C ALA A 463 -27.37 24.84 1.23
N LYS A 464 -26.56 25.89 1.48
CA LYS A 464 -26.98 27.04 2.31
C LYS A 464 -28.15 27.80 1.67
N GLU A 465 -28.15 27.98 0.36
CA GLU A 465 -29.27 28.60 -0.36
C GLU A 465 -30.52 27.72 -0.34
N VAL A 466 -30.37 26.39 -0.35
CA VAL A 466 -31.47 25.43 -0.21
C VAL A 466 -32.12 25.54 1.17
N ILE A 467 -31.32 25.62 2.25
CA ILE A 467 -31.80 25.84 3.62
C ILE A 467 -32.51 27.19 3.73
N ALA A 468 -31.99 28.21 3.06
CA ALA A 468 -32.62 29.53 2.96
C ALA A 468 -33.85 29.58 2.02
N GLY A 469 -34.34 28.44 1.51
CA GLY A 469 -35.56 28.34 0.71
C GLY A 469 -35.44 28.79 -0.75
N LYS A 470 -34.26 29.19 -1.23
CA LYS A 470 -34.09 29.78 -2.58
C LYS A 470 -34.31 28.81 -3.74
N TRP A 471 -34.30 27.51 -3.44
CA TRP A 471 -34.36 26.42 -4.42
C TRP A 471 -35.69 25.66 -4.40
N GLY A 472 -36.74 26.17 -3.75
CA GLY A 472 -38.03 25.47 -3.67
C GLY A 472 -38.00 24.23 -2.78
N ASN A 473 -39.01 23.37 -2.90
CA ASN A 473 -39.19 22.18 -2.06
C ASN A 473 -39.46 20.90 -2.89
N GLY A 474 -39.26 19.73 -2.28
CA GLY A 474 -39.57 18.43 -2.89
C GLY A 474 -39.02 18.23 -4.30
N ALA A 475 -39.90 17.86 -5.24
CA ALA A 475 -39.57 17.60 -6.64
C ALA A 475 -39.12 18.86 -7.41
N ASP A 476 -39.66 20.04 -7.06
CA ASP A 476 -39.28 21.31 -7.69
C ASP A 476 -37.80 21.65 -7.41
N ARG A 477 -37.37 21.43 -6.16
CA ARG A 477 -35.96 21.60 -5.76
C ARG A 477 -35.01 20.73 -6.56
N ARG A 478 -35.37 19.46 -6.73
CA ARG A 478 -34.58 18.51 -7.52
C ARG A 478 -34.44 19.01 -8.95
N LYS A 479 -35.57 19.33 -9.60
CA LYS A 479 -35.61 19.83 -10.98
C LYS A 479 -34.76 21.09 -11.17
N ARG A 480 -34.85 22.05 -10.24
CA ARG A 480 -34.12 23.33 -10.33
C ARG A 480 -32.62 23.16 -10.12
N LEU A 481 -32.21 22.32 -9.16
CA LEU A 481 -30.80 22.02 -8.93
C LEU A 481 -30.18 21.29 -10.11
N GLU A 482 -30.86 20.28 -10.66
CA GLU A 482 -30.40 19.52 -11.83
C GLU A 482 -30.36 20.38 -13.09
N ALA A 483 -31.34 21.27 -13.31
CA ALA A 483 -31.34 22.21 -14.42
C ALA A 483 -30.18 23.23 -14.33
N ALA A 484 -29.78 23.61 -13.12
CA ALA A 484 -28.56 24.39 -12.87
C ALA A 484 -27.28 23.51 -12.88
N GLY A 485 -27.42 22.21 -13.15
CA GLY A 485 -26.37 21.19 -13.27
C GLY A 485 -25.78 20.71 -11.95
N TYR A 486 -26.43 20.95 -10.81
CA TYR A 486 -26.00 20.44 -9.51
C TYR A 486 -26.53 19.03 -9.26
N ASN A 487 -25.73 18.20 -8.57
CA ASN A 487 -26.19 16.89 -8.14
C ASN A 487 -27.09 17.05 -6.91
N TYR A 488 -28.39 16.79 -7.10
CA TYR A 488 -29.39 16.91 -6.04
C TYR A 488 -29.05 16.07 -4.80
N ALA A 489 -28.62 14.81 -4.96
CA ALA A 489 -28.34 13.92 -3.84
C ALA A 489 -27.15 14.42 -3.00
N ALA A 490 -26.10 14.92 -3.66
CA ALA A 490 -24.93 15.48 -2.98
C ALA A 490 -25.29 16.77 -2.21
N VAL A 491 -26.06 17.67 -2.82
CA VAL A 491 -26.54 18.89 -2.14
C VAL A 491 -27.47 18.54 -0.97
N GLN A 492 -28.37 17.57 -1.16
CA GLN A 492 -29.33 17.15 -0.12
C GLN A 492 -28.64 16.46 1.06
N GLN A 493 -27.57 15.70 0.84
CA GLN A 493 -26.73 15.16 1.92
C GLN A 493 -26.07 16.25 2.76
N ILE A 494 -25.65 17.35 2.13
CA ILE A 494 -25.07 18.50 2.85
C ILE A 494 -26.16 19.25 3.61
N VAL A 495 -27.34 19.45 3.01
CA VAL A 495 -28.50 20.04 3.68
C VAL A 495 -28.85 19.25 4.95
N ASN A 496 -28.93 17.91 4.85
CA ASN A 496 -29.26 17.03 5.99
C ASN A 496 -28.19 17.02 7.10
N LYS A 497 -26.98 17.52 6.85
CA LYS A 497 -25.93 17.67 7.87
C LYS A 497 -25.95 19.04 8.54
N LEU A 498 -26.61 20.01 7.93
CA LEU A 498 -26.63 21.41 8.35
C LEU A 498 -27.93 21.80 9.06
N ILE A 499 -28.92 20.91 9.05
CA ILE A 499 -30.18 20.95 9.82
C ILE A 499 -30.18 19.78 10.78
#